data_AF-A0A7Z6XYB3-F1
#
_entry.id   AF-A0A7Z6XYB3-F1
#
_cell.length_a   1.000
_cell.length_b   1.000
_cell.length_c   1.000
_cell.angle_alpha   90.00
_cell.angle_beta   90.00
_cell.angle_gamma   90.00
#
_symmetry.space_group_name_H-M   'P 1'
#
loop_
_entity.id
_entity.type
_entity.pdbx_description
1 polymer ?
#
loop_
_entity_poly.entity_id
_entity_poly.type
_entity_poly.pdbx_seq_one_letter_code
_entity_poly.pdbx_strand_id
1 'polypeptide(L)'
;MRYALDRSRYDAAPEKLKPLPKQGNWTLMPILKTRSYTLRQLYDGYVYVFDETAGTLHEYVASANNGHLSRIVWTDAQIGSDQRIGTSDGEPFLLYPRRNTLHIAFSPQQWTWRVCEHMRSSAPSRALWMKVLDLASYCITMAEPDTLPLNRIAEAVADIDKGHVTDDGRFADSAIPTARPLAEDAETNPLWTPLGADVFWQGSVDDQDSSLLIALDDPLAVFNDLGMQLAADQAAF
;
A
#
# COMPACT_ATOMS: atom_id res chain seq x y z
N MET A 1 -1.81 -0.78 3.08
CA MET A 1 -1.35 -1.93 2.28
C MET A 1 -1.75 -1.72 0.84
N ARG A 2 -1.29 -2.56 -0.10
CA ARG A 2 -1.65 -2.46 -1.53
C ARG A 2 -2.11 -3.79 -2.09
N TYR A 3 -2.94 -3.73 -3.13
CA TYR A 3 -3.21 -4.88 -3.99
C TYR A 3 -1.95 -5.29 -4.75
N ALA A 4 -1.72 -6.60 -4.85
CA ALA A 4 -0.60 -7.18 -5.58
C ALA A 4 -0.97 -8.56 -6.15
N LEU A 5 -0.10 -9.10 -7.00
CA LEU A 5 -0.17 -10.51 -7.37
C LEU A 5 0.53 -11.36 -6.32
N ASP A 6 -0.06 -12.51 -6.03
CA ASP A 6 0.53 -13.51 -5.14
C ASP A 6 1.75 -14.17 -5.81
N ARG A 7 2.40 -15.08 -5.07
CA ARG A 7 3.58 -15.82 -5.51
C ARG A 7 3.41 -16.35 -6.93
N SER A 8 4.50 -16.21 -7.67
CA SER A 8 4.64 -16.73 -9.01
C SER A 8 4.69 -18.24 -9.03
N ARG A 9 4.39 -18.84 -10.19
CA ARG A 9 4.72 -20.25 -10.43
C ARG A 9 6.24 -20.53 -10.50
N TYR A 10 7.06 -19.48 -10.67
CA TYR A 10 8.51 -19.54 -10.63
C TYR A 10 9.10 -19.28 -9.23
N ASP A 11 8.25 -18.97 -8.25
CA ASP A 11 8.65 -18.91 -6.84
C ASP A 11 9.16 -20.28 -6.39
N ALA A 12 10.04 -20.34 -5.39
CA ALA A 12 10.59 -21.59 -4.88
C ALA A 12 9.54 -22.45 -4.15
N ALA A 13 8.46 -21.84 -3.65
CA ALA A 13 7.34 -22.49 -2.98
C ALA A 13 6.00 -21.89 -3.46
N PRO A 14 5.64 -22.09 -4.75
CA PRO A 14 4.50 -21.44 -5.40
C PRO A 14 3.15 -21.89 -4.82
N GLU A 15 3.12 -23.03 -4.11
CA GLU A 15 1.94 -23.54 -3.40
C GLU A 15 1.61 -22.79 -2.11
N LYS A 16 2.53 -21.99 -1.57
CA LYS A 16 2.32 -21.18 -0.35
C LYS A 16 1.65 -19.85 -0.66
N LEU A 17 0.45 -19.95 -1.22
CA LEU A 17 -0.38 -18.80 -1.56
C LEU A 17 -0.99 -18.15 -0.32
N LYS A 18 -1.17 -16.84 -0.38
CA LYS A 18 -1.86 -16.01 0.61
C LYS A 18 -2.91 -15.15 -0.12
N PRO A 19 -3.96 -15.77 -0.67
CA PRO A 19 -4.98 -15.05 -1.44
C PRO A 19 -5.73 -14.07 -0.55
N LEU A 20 -6.39 -13.08 -1.17
CA LEU A 20 -7.27 -12.16 -0.46
C LEU A 20 -8.25 -12.91 0.47
N PRO A 21 -8.30 -12.58 1.77
CA PRO A 21 -9.24 -13.19 2.71
C PRO A 21 -10.69 -13.06 2.25
N LYS A 22 -11.59 -13.96 2.67
CA LYS A 22 -13.01 -13.86 2.24
C LYS A 22 -13.70 -12.61 2.77
N GLN A 23 -13.27 -12.13 3.94
CA GLN A 23 -13.75 -10.89 4.55
C GLN A 23 -12.84 -9.75 4.10
N GLY A 24 -13.44 -8.61 3.79
CA GLY A 24 -12.71 -7.39 3.41
C GLY A 24 -13.33 -6.62 2.24
N ASN A 25 -14.42 -7.13 1.66
CA ASN A 25 -15.22 -6.41 0.66
C ASN A 25 -14.33 -5.83 -0.46
N TRP A 26 -13.43 -6.67 -0.97
CA TRP A 26 -12.38 -6.26 -1.90
C TRP A 26 -12.94 -5.77 -3.22
N THR A 27 -12.26 -4.79 -3.78
CA THR A 27 -12.46 -4.31 -5.14
C THR A 27 -12.49 -5.49 -6.12
N LEU A 28 -13.51 -5.52 -6.97
CA LEU A 28 -13.67 -6.55 -7.98
C LEU A 28 -12.56 -6.43 -9.02
N MET A 29 -11.65 -7.41 -9.04
CA MET A 29 -10.55 -7.47 -10.00
C MET A 29 -10.81 -8.53 -11.08
N PRO A 30 -10.25 -8.36 -12.30
CA PRO A 30 -10.35 -9.35 -13.36
C PRO A 30 -9.82 -10.72 -12.93
N ILE A 31 -10.51 -11.81 -13.28
CA ILE A 31 -10.06 -13.15 -12.91
C ILE A 31 -8.78 -13.51 -13.69
N LEU A 32 -7.72 -13.87 -12.96
CA LEU A 32 -6.47 -14.34 -13.51
C LEU A 32 -6.43 -15.88 -13.55
N LYS A 33 -5.84 -16.46 -14.59
CA LYS A 33 -5.74 -17.92 -14.77
C LYS A 33 -4.52 -18.54 -14.10
N THR A 34 -3.42 -17.79 -14.04
CA THR A 34 -2.10 -18.30 -13.65
C THR A 34 -1.67 -17.84 -12.26
N ARG A 35 -2.38 -16.88 -11.66
CA ARG A 35 -2.10 -16.32 -10.34
C ARG A 35 -3.37 -15.92 -9.61
N SER A 36 -3.20 -15.60 -8.33
CA SER A 36 -4.24 -14.99 -7.51
C SER A 36 -3.80 -13.60 -7.04
N TYR A 37 -4.75 -12.78 -6.61
CA TYR A 37 -4.45 -11.51 -5.95
C TYR A 37 -4.20 -11.71 -4.47
N THR A 38 -3.34 -10.88 -3.92
CA THR A 38 -3.01 -10.80 -2.50
C THR A 38 -2.87 -9.34 -2.07
N LEU A 39 -2.61 -9.12 -0.78
CA LEU A 39 -2.14 -7.83 -0.27
C LEU A 39 -0.65 -7.89 0.02
N ARG A 40 0.04 -6.80 -0.25
CA ARG A 40 1.43 -6.58 0.12
C ARG A 40 1.61 -5.26 0.83
N GLN A 41 2.72 -5.13 1.55
CA GLN A 41 3.15 -3.86 2.13
C GLN A 41 3.32 -2.78 1.04
N LEU A 42 3.20 -1.52 1.46
CA LEU A 42 3.57 -0.39 0.60
C LEU A 42 5.09 -0.36 0.44
N TYR A 43 5.53 0.06 -0.75
CA TYR A 43 6.94 0.37 -1.00
C TYR A 43 7.17 1.89 -1.01
N ASP A 44 8.41 2.31 -1.26
CA ASP A 44 8.78 3.72 -1.37
C ASP A 44 7.85 4.47 -2.34
N GLY A 45 7.17 5.49 -1.85
CA GLY A 45 6.16 6.22 -2.61
C GLY A 45 5.44 7.27 -1.78
N TYR A 46 4.22 7.59 -2.17
CA TYR A 46 3.42 8.66 -1.57
C TYR A 46 2.00 8.19 -1.28
N VAL A 47 1.50 8.54 -0.10
CA VAL A 47 0.10 8.33 0.29
C VAL A 47 -0.58 9.69 0.41
N TYR A 48 -1.74 9.80 -0.22
CA TYR A 48 -2.58 10.99 -0.21
C TYR A 48 -3.86 10.68 0.55
N VAL A 49 -4.21 11.51 1.52
CA VAL A 49 -5.45 11.39 2.29
C VAL A 49 -6.21 12.70 2.21
N PHE A 50 -7.33 12.71 1.52
CA PHE A 50 -8.28 13.82 1.59
C PHE A 50 -9.30 13.54 2.69
N ASP A 51 -9.24 14.30 3.76
CA ASP A 51 -10.25 14.29 4.81
C ASP A 51 -11.44 15.12 4.31
N GLU A 52 -12.52 14.45 3.92
CA GLU A 52 -13.71 15.10 3.38
C GLU A 52 -14.44 15.93 4.44
N THR A 53 -14.42 15.46 5.69
CA THR A 53 -15.05 16.16 6.80
C THR A 53 -14.30 17.43 7.18
N ALA A 54 -12.96 17.40 7.14
CA ALA A 54 -12.12 18.57 7.42
C ALA A 54 -11.86 19.46 6.18
N GLY A 55 -12.08 18.94 4.97
CA GLY A 55 -11.81 19.64 3.72
C GLY A 55 -10.32 19.82 3.40
N THR A 56 -9.47 18.91 3.89
CA THR A 56 -8.00 19.03 3.80
C THR A 56 -7.36 17.83 3.13
N LEU A 57 -6.44 18.08 2.19
CA LEU A 57 -5.56 17.06 1.62
C LEU A 57 -4.26 16.97 2.43
N HIS A 58 -3.94 15.77 2.89
CA HIS A 58 -2.67 15.43 3.52
C HIS A 58 -1.84 14.56 2.58
N GLU A 59 -0.54 14.81 2.57
CA GLU A 59 0.44 14.09 1.78
C GLU A 59 1.46 13.45 2.72
N TYR A 60 1.83 12.19 2.43
CA TYR A 60 2.77 11.40 3.22
C TYR A 60 3.78 10.73 2.29
N VAL A 61 5.05 10.69 2.70
CA VAL A 61 6.05 9.80 2.12
C VAL A 61 5.92 8.44 2.79
N ALA A 62 5.73 7.38 2.00
CA ALA A 62 5.83 6.01 2.47
C ALA A 62 7.28 5.53 2.28
N SER A 63 7.88 4.95 3.32
CA SER A 63 9.20 4.33 3.24
C SER A 63 9.13 2.82 3.48
N ALA A 64 9.58 2.05 2.50
CA ALA A 64 9.70 0.60 2.58
C ALA A 64 10.71 0.19 3.67
N ASN A 65 11.77 0.96 3.85
CA ASN A 65 12.90 0.58 4.70
C ASN A 65 12.54 0.49 6.20
N ASN A 66 11.64 1.34 6.67
CA ASN A 66 11.18 1.34 8.07
C ASN A 66 9.67 1.16 8.22
N GLY A 67 8.91 1.09 7.12
CA GLY A 67 7.45 0.96 7.15
C GLY A 67 6.72 2.23 7.62
N HIS A 68 7.39 3.38 7.70
CA HIS A 68 6.80 4.62 8.21
C HIS A 68 6.16 5.47 7.11
N LEU A 69 5.21 6.29 7.54
CA LEU A 69 4.54 7.35 6.80
C LEU A 69 4.91 8.70 7.40
N SER A 70 5.75 9.48 6.71
CA SER A 70 6.17 10.81 7.13
C SER A 70 5.32 11.88 6.46
N ARG A 71 4.71 12.77 7.25
CA ARG A 71 3.82 13.81 6.72
C ARG A 71 4.63 14.90 6.01
N ILE A 72 4.20 15.27 4.80
CA ILE A 72 4.68 16.45 4.09
C ILE A 72 3.75 17.62 4.44
N VAL A 73 4.23 18.53 5.27
CA VAL A 73 3.53 19.77 5.56
C VAL A 73 3.95 20.81 4.53
N TRP A 74 3.01 21.24 3.69
CA TRP A 74 3.29 22.24 2.65
C TRP A 74 3.61 23.59 3.29
N THR A 75 4.83 24.05 3.08
CA THR A 75 5.26 25.40 3.46
C THR A 75 4.98 26.40 2.33
N ASP A 76 4.99 27.70 2.62
CA ASP A 76 4.79 28.75 1.61
C ASP A 76 5.77 28.62 0.42
N ALA A 77 7.00 28.16 0.68
CA ALA A 77 8.01 27.93 -0.35
C ALA A 77 7.74 26.72 -1.26
N GLN A 78 6.86 25.80 -0.83
CA GLN A 78 6.50 24.58 -1.56
C GLN A 78 5.18 24.72 -2.32
N ILE A 79 4.41 25.79 -2.09
CA ILE A 79 3.17 26.06 -2.82
C ILE A 79 3.49 26.18 -4.32
N GLY A 80 2.80 25.40 -5.14
CA GLY A 80 3.03 25.37 -6.58
C GLY A 80 4.20 24.48 -7.04
N SER A 81 4.97 23.90 -6.11
CA SER A 81 6.08 23.01 -6.44
C SER A 81 5.62 21.58 -6.67
N ASP A 82 6.12 20.93 -7.72
CA ASP A 82 5.91 19.50 -7.98
C ASP A 82 6.79 18.61 -7.10
N GLN A 83 7.89 19.14 -6.57
CA GLN A 83 8.76 18.46 -5.62
C GLN A 83 8.59 19.06 -4.23
N ARG A 84 8.14 18.23 -3.28
CA ARG A 84 7.89 18.65 -1.90
C ARG A 84 8.52 17.63 -0.96
N ILE A 85 9.13 18.15 0.09
CA ILE A 85 9.93 17.37 1.04
C ILE A 85 9.25 17.46 2.39
N GLY A 86 9.05 16.32 3.05
CA GLY A 86 8.57 16.25 4.41
C GLY A 86 9.70 16.48 5.43
N THR A 87 9.34 16.99 6.60
CA THR A 87 10.27 17.21 7.71
C THR A 87 9.84 16.50 8.99
N SER A 88 8.73 15.73 8.96
CA SER A 88 8.24 15.05 10.14
C SER A 88 8.90 13.69 10.33
N ASP A 89 9.12 13.34 11.60
CA ASP A 89 9.25 11.94 12.00
C ASP A 89 8.00 11.20 11.51
N GLY A 90 8.20 10.05 10.88
CA GLY A 90 7.12 9.23 10.35
C GLY A 90 6.63 8.23 11.38
N GLU A 91 5.40 7.77 11.21
CA GLU A 91 4.78 6.72 12.04
C GLU A 91 4.35 5.55 11.14
N PRO A 92 4.31 4.30 11.64
CA PRO A 92 3.87 3.15 10.84
C PRO A 92 2.35 3.10 10.62
N PHE A 93 1.61 4.09 11.10
CA PHE A 93 0.16 4.23 10.96
C PHE A 93 -0.25 5.71 10.78
N LEU A 94 -1.51 5.92 10.40
CA LEU A 94 -2.12 7.25 10.31
C LEU A 94 -3.27 7.36 11.30
N LEU A 95 -3.36 8.50 11.98
CA LEU A 95 -4.43 8.79 12.94
C LEU A 95 -5.40 9.83 12.37
N TYR A 96 -6.69 9.48 12.33
CA TYR A 96 -7.77 10.37 11.89
C TYR A 96 -8.95 10.29 12.85
N PRO A 97 -9.77 11.37 12.98
CA PRO A 97 -10.94 11.33 13.84
C PRO A 97 -11.96 10.28 13.38
N ARG A 98 -12.44 9.47 14.33
CA ARG A 98 -13.34 8.32 14.11
C ARG A 98 -14.66 8.60 13.39
N ARG A 99 -15.02 9.87 13.17
CA ARG A 99 -16.27 10.28 12.51
C ARG A 99 -16.05 10.84 11.12
N ASN A 100 -14.80 10.84 10.65
CA ASN A 100 -14.45 11.46 9.38
C ASN A 100 -14.54 10.47 8.24
N THR A 101 -14.90 10.98 7.07
CA THR A 101 -14.82 10.25 5.81
C THR A 101 -13.52 10.63 5.11
N LEU A 102 -12.73 9.63 4.74
CA LEU A 102 -11.43 9.81 4.08
C LEU A 102 -11.50 9.32 2.64
N HIS A 103 -10.71 9.95 1.77
CA HIS A 103 -10.38 9.45 0.43
C HIS A 103 -8.88 9.22 0.39
N ILE A 104 -8.44 7.99 0.13
CA ILE A 104 -7.04 7.58 0.28
C ILE A 104 -6.52 7.02 -1.04
N ALA A 105 -5.34 7.46 -1.47
CA ALA A 105 -4.65 6.92 -2.64
C ALA A 105 -3.16 6.72 -2.38
N PHE A 106 -2.58 5.75 -3.06
CA PHE A 106 -1.14 5.53 -3.13
C PHE A 106 -0.63 5.89 -4.52
N SER A 107 0.59 6.40 -4.60
CA SER A 107 1.29 6.64 -5.86
C SER A 107 2.78 6.40 -5.68
N PRO A 108 3.45 5.65 -6.58
CA PRO A 108 4.90 5.49 -6.54
C PRO A 108 5.67 6.79 -6.84
N GLN A 109 5.00 7.75 -7.48
CA GLN A 109 5.56 9.05 -7.83
C GLN A 109 4.81 10.16 -7.12
N GLN A 110 5.51 11.21 -6.73
CA GLN A 110 4.88 12.37 -6.11
C GLN A 110 3.89 13.00 -7.11
N TRP A 111 2.64 13.20 -6.69
CA TRP A 111 1.66 13.93 -7.48
C TRP A 111 2.15 15.36 -7.72
N THR A 112 1.96 15.85 -8.94
CA THR A 112 2.21 17.26 -9.25
C THR A 112 1.28 18.15 -8.44
N TRP A 113 1.67 19.41 -8.24
CA TRP A 113 0.84 20.40 -7.56
C TRP A 113 -0.56 20.47 -8.19
N ARG A 114 -0.63 20.43 -9.52
CA ARG A 114 -1.89 20.46 -10.27
C ARG A 114 -2.80 19.26 -9.94
N VAL A 115 -2.25 18.06 -9.79
CA VAL A 115 -3.03 16.87 -9.42
C VAL A 115 -3.57 17.01 -8.00
N CYS A 116 -2.75 17.48 -7.06
CA CYS A 116 -3.17 17.74 -5.69
C CYS A 116 -4.33 18.75 -5.62
N GLU A 117 -4.23 19.89 -6.33
CA GLU A 117 -5.30 20.90 -6.38
C GLU A 117 -6.57 20.38 -7.08
N HIS A 118 -6.42 19.57 -8.13
CA HIS A 118 -7.54 18.91 -8.79
C HIS A 118 -8.28 17.97 -7.83
N MET A 119 -7.55 17.15 -7.07
CA MET A 119 -8.15 16.25 -6.08
C MET A 119 -8.79 17.00 -4.91
N ARG A 120 -8.23 18.15 -4.50
CA ARG A 120 -8.86 19.03 -3.49
C ARG A 120 -10.21 19.59 -3.98
N SER A 121 -10.30 19.95 -5.25
CA SER A 121 -11.47 20.65 -5.81
C SER A 121 -12.54 19.74 -6.43
N SER A 122 -12.22 18.49 -6.80
CA SER A 122 -13.13 17.61 -7.55
C SER A 122 -13.57 16.37 -6.75
N ALA A 123 -14.74 16.44 -6.11
CA ALA A 123 -15.36 15.28 -5.46
C ALA A 123 -15.59 14.08 -6.42
N PRO A 124 -16.06 14.26 -7.66
CA PRO A 124 -16.22 13.15 -8.59
C PRO A 124 -14.89 12.46 -8.94
N SER A 125 -13.79 13.22 -9.05
CA SER A 125 -12.48 12.65 -9.31
C SER A 125 -11.94 11.88 -8.11
N ARG A 126 -12.16 12.38 -6.88
CA ARG A 126 -11.80 11.62 -5.67
C ARG A 126 -12.54 10.30 -5.61
N ALA A 127 -13.85 10.29 -5.85
CA ALA A 127 -14.66 9.07 -5.84
C ALA A 127 -14.23 8.04 -6.91
N LEU A 128 -13.59 8.48 -7.99
CA LEU A 128 -13.10 7.60 -9.06
C LEU A 128 -11.68 7.07 -8.81
N TRP A 129 -10.81 7.88 -8.22
CA TRP A 129 -9.36 7.61 -8.17
C TRP A 129 -8.82 7.35 -6.77
N MET A 130 -9.63 7.50 -5.72
CA MET A 130 -9.23 7.32 -4.33
C MET A 130 -10.18 6.34 -3.64
N LYS A 131 -9.66 5.54 -2.71
CA LYS A 131 -10.45 4.66 -1.85
C LYS A 131 -11.19 5.47 -0.80
N VAL A 132 -12.51 5.35 -0.78
CA VAL A 132 -13.34 5.96 0.26
C VAL A 132 -13.29 5.10 1.52
N LEU A 133 -13.15 5.74 2.68
CA LEU A 133 -13.18 5.09 3.98
C LEU A 133 -14.07 5.92 4.92
N ASP A 134 -15.23 5.38 5.28
CA ASP A 134 -16.09 5.95 6.31
C ASP A 134 -15.71 5.38 7.68
N LEU A 135 -14.97 6.17 8.47
CA LEU A 135 -14.53 5.74 9.80
C LEU A 135 -15.70 5.60 10.79
N ALA A 136 -16.77 6.38 10.62
CA ALA A 136 -17.94 6.29 11.49
C ALA A 136 -18.66 4.95 11.29
N SER A 137 -18.85 4.58 10.03
CA SER A 137 -19.42 3.29 9.64
C SER A 137 -18.49 2.13 10.04
N TYR A 138 -17.17 2.25 9.86
CA TYR A 138 -16.22 1.24 10.31
C TYR A 138 -16.31 0.99 11.81
N CYS A 139 -16.38 2.03 12.65
CA CYS A 139 -16.48 1.88 14.10
C CYS A 139 -17.72 1.08 14.55
N ILE A 140 -18.76 1.00 13.71
CA ILE A 140 -20.00 0.27 13.99
C ILE A 140 -19.94 -1.14 13.41
N THR A 141 -19.41 -1.28 12.19
CA THR A 141 -19.54 -2.51 11.38
C THR A 141 -18.27 -3.35 11.33
N MET A 142 -17.10 -2.74 11.54
CA MET A 142 -15.77 -3.31 11.29
C MET A 142 -15.60 -3.89 9.88
N ALA A 143 -16.35 -3.39 8.89
CA ALA A 143 -16.53 -4.03 7.58
C ALA A 143 -16.62 -3.05 6.39
N GLU A 144 -15.85 -1.97 6.44
CA GLU A 144 -15.75 -1.05 5.29
C GLU A 144 -15.09 -1.74 4.06
N PRO A 145 -15.44 -1.34 2.84
CA PRO A 145 -14.80 -1.83 1.62
C PRO A 145 -13.28 -1.76 1.67
N ASP A 146 -12.61 -2.78 1.14
CA ASP A 146 -11.15 -2.88 1.07
C ASP A 146 -10.42 -2.85 2.43
N THR A 147 -11.11 -3.11 3.54
CA THR A 147 -10.53 -3.06 4.90
C THR A 147 -10.53 -4.39 5.65
N LEU A 148 -9.62 -4.52 6.60
CA LEU A 148 -9.62 -5.57 7.62
C LEU A 148 -9.17 -5.01 8.98
N PRO A 149 -9.60 -5.61 10.10
CA PRO A 149 -9.03 -5.31 11.42
C PRO A 149 -7.51 -5.54 11.44
N LEU A 150 -6.78 -4.68 12.16
CA LEU A 150 -5.32 -4.73 12.19
C LEU A 150 -4.76 -6.07 12.71
N ASN A 151 -5.43 -6.71 13.67
CA ASN A 151 -5.01 -8.01 14.20
C ASN A 151 -5.00 -9.15 13.16
N ARG A 152 -5.57 -8.93 11.96
CA ARG A 152 -5.54 -9.87 10.82
C ARG A 152 -4.45 -9.55 9.79
N ILE A 153 -3.57 -8.58 10.06
CA ILE A 153 -2.51 -8.17 9.14
C ILE A 153 -1.61 -9.34 8.70
N ALA A 154 -1.21 -10.22 9.65
CA ALA A 154 -0.40 -11.40 9.38
C ALA A 154 -1.14 -12.46 8.54
N GLU A 155 -2.47 -12.45 8.54
CA GLU A 155 -3.29 -13.35 7.73
C GLU A 155 -3.46 -12.78 6.31
N ALA A 156 -3.63 -11.47 6.19
CA ALA A 156 -4.02 -10.81 4.95
C ALA A 156 -2.86 -10.39 4.05
N VAL A 157 -1.71 -10.03 4.62
CA VAL A 157 -0.61 -9.37 3.90
C VAL A 157 0.55 -10.33 3.66
N ALA A 158 0.83 -10.68 2.41
CA ALA A 158 1.69 -11.82 2.05
C ALA A 158 3.17 -11.69 2.44
N ASP A 159 3.66 -10.47 2.56
CA ASP A 159 5.00 -10.15 3.03
C ASP A 159 5.05 -9.77 4.52
N ILE A 160 3.98 -10.05 5.28
CA ILE A 160 3.95 -9.94 6.75
C ILE A 160 3.72 -11.32 7.38
N ASP A 161 4.64 -11.71 8.23
CA ASP A 161 4.61 -12.96 8.99
C ASP A 161 4.13 -12.73 10.44
N LYS A 162 3.67 -13.82 11.08
CA LYS A 162 3.21 -13.79 12.47
C LYS A 162 4.39 -13.91 13.44
N GLY A 163 4.57 -12.92 14.30
CA GLY A 163 5.54 -12.89 15.39
C GLY A 163 6.99 -12.62 14.96
N HIS A 164 7.46 -13.22 13.87
CA HIS A 164 8.83 -13.05 13.37
C HIS A 164 8.89 -13.21 11.85
N VAL A 165 9.86 -12.54 11.24
CA VAL A 165 10.14 -12.62 9.80
C VAL A 165 10.72 -14.00 9.45
N THR A 166 10.16 -14.64 8.43
CA THR A 166 10.71 -15.87 7.82
C THR A 166 11.17 -15.57 6.40
N ASP A 167 12.49 -15.44 6.22
CA ASP A 167 13.07 -15.28 4.89
C ASP A 167 13.06 -16.63 4.15
N ASP A 168 12.20 -16.72 3.14
CA ASP A 168 12.02 -17.89 2.28
C ASP A 168 12.11 -17.55 0.79
N GLY A 169 12.67 -16.38 0.46
CA GLY A 169 12.86 -15.92 -0.92
C GLY A 169 11.57 -15.58 -1.67
N ARG A 170 10.42 -15.46 -0.98
CA ARG A 170 9.15 -15.13 -1.62
C ARG A 170 9.20 -13.79 -2.35
N PHE A 171 8.53 -13.73 -3.49
CA PHE A 171 8.45 -12.54 -4.35
C PHE A 171 9.79 -12.08 -4.95
N ALA A 172 10.84 -12.91 -4.93
CA ALA A 172 12.11 -12.58 -5.57
C ALA A 172 11.98 -12.32 -7.08
N ASP A 173 10.94 -12.87 -7.72
CA ASP A 173 10.64 -12.73 -9.15
C ASP A 173 9.48 -11.74 -9.43
N SER A 174 9.16 -10.88 -8.47
CA SER A 174 8.19 -9.78 -8.64
C SER A 174 8.88 -8.47 -8.98
N ALA A 175 8.12 -7.51 -9.50
CA ALA A 175 8.58 -6.15 -9.77
C ALA A 175 9.00 -5.39 -8.52
N ILE A 176 8.55 -5.82 -7.34
CA ILE A 176 8.89 -5.26 -6.04
C ILE A 176 9.39 -6.42 -5.15
N PRO A 177 10.67 -6.83 -5.27
CA PRO A 177 11.21 -7.94 -4.49
C PRO A 177 11.27 -7.63 -2.99
N THR A 178 11.37 -8.69 -2.18
CA THR A 178 11.49 -8.60 -0.72
C THR A 178 12.91 -8.33 -0.24
N ALA A 179 13.90 -8.82 -1.01
CA ALA A 179 15.29 -8.50 -0.80
C ALA A 179 15.64 -7.17 -1.50
N ARG A 180 16.43 -6.34 -0.82
CA ARG A 180 17.00 -5.14 -1.44
C ARG A 180 17.96 -5.56 -2.56
N PRO A 181 17.78 -5.05 -3.80
CA PRO A 181 18.66 -5.37 -4.91
C PRO A 181 20.10 -4.91 -4.65
N LEU A 182 21.07 -5.65 -5.18
CA LEU A 182 22.49 -5.32 -5.03
C LEU A 182 22.83 -4.07 -5.85
N ALA A 183 23.73 -3.24 -5.33
CA ALA A 183 24.05 -1.92 -5.89
C ALA A 183 24.67 -1.92 -7.29
N GLU A 184 24.94 -3.07 -7.92
CA GLU A 184 25.39 -3.14 -9.32
C GLU A 184 24.27 -2.83 -10.32
N ASP A 185 23.00 -2.87 -9.88
CA ASP A 185 21.80 -2.49 -10.66
C ASP A 185 21.42 -0.99 -10.50
N ALA A 186 22.33 -0.18 -9.94
CA ALA A 186 22.07 1.15 -9.37
C ALA A 186 21.73 2.30 -10.34
N GLU A 187 21.59 2.05 -11.65
CA GLU A 187 21.15 3.10 -12.58
C GLU A 187 19.68 3.52 -12.38
N THR A 188 18.88 2.77 -11.60
CA THR A 188 17.42 3.00 -11.47
C THR A 188 16.84 3.09 -10.05
N ASN A 189 17.65 3.12 -8.99
CA ASN A 189 17.18 3.17 -7.58
C ASN A 189 16.03 2.17 -7.32
N PRO A 190 16.32 0.86 -7.32
CA PRO A 190 15.31 -0.16 -7.56
C PRO A 190 14.32 -0.26 -6.39
N LEU A 191 13.04 -0.42 -6.73
CA LEU A 191 11.95 -0.56 -5.77
C LEU A 191 12.02 -1.92 -5.07
N TRP A 192 11.76 -1.94 -3.77
CA TRP A 192 11.75 -3.16 -2.96
C TRP A 192 10.85 -2.97 -1.73
N THR A 193 10.50 -4.05 -1.04
CA THR A 193 9.76 -3.97 0.24
C THR A 193 10.15 -5.11 1.17
N PRO A 194 10.76 -4.84 2.33
CA PRO A 194 11.20 -5.90 3.23
C PRO A 194 10.03 -6.75 3.72
N LEU A 195 10.34 -8.00 4.06
CA LEU A 195 9.45 -8.80 4.88
C LEU A 195 9.24 -8.15 6.25
N GLY A 196 8.01 -8.17 6.74
CA GLY A 196 7.61 -7.63 8.02
C GLY A 196 7.11 -8.70 8.99
N ALA A 197 7.07 -8.35 10.27
CA ALA A 197 6.37 -9.14 11.28
C ALA A 197 5.20 -8.31 11.84
N ASP A 198 4.06 -8.95 12.07
CA ASP A 198 2.83 -8.29 12.51
C ASP A 198 2.97 -7.51 13.82
N VAL A 199 3.83 -7.99 14.72
CA VAL A 199 4.20 -7.33 15.99
C VAL A 199 4.71 -5.91 15.80
N PHE A 200 5.29 -5.57 14.64
CA PHE A 200 5.71 -4.21 14.35
C PHE A 200 4.51 -3.25 14.28
N TRP A 201 3.52 -3.55 13.45
CA TRP A 201 2.33 -2.69 13.34
C TRP A 201 1.42 -2.80 14.55
N GLN A 202 1.16 -4.01 15.05
CA GLN A 202 0.31 -4.20 16.24
C GLN A 202 0.91 -3.54 17.49
N GLY A 203 2.23 -3.61 17.65
CA GLY A 203 2.92 -2.99 18.78
C GLY A 203 3.08 -1.47 18.67
N SER A 204 2.76 -0.87 17.52
CA SER A 204 2.93 0.57 17.28
C SER A 204 1.66 1.39 17.53
N VAL A 205 0.50 0.75 17.66
CA VAL A 205 -0.78 1.44 17.91
C VAL A 205 -1.29 1.16 19.31
N ASP A 206 -1.76 2.22 19.98
CA ASP A 206 -2.32 2.14 21.33
C ASP A 206 -3.63 1.34 21.40
N ASP A 207 -4.51 1.52 20.39
CA ASP A 207 -5.81 0.85 20.30
C ASP A 207 -5.86 -0.03 19.04
N GLN A 208 -5.50 -1.31 19.20
CA GLN A 208 -5.54 -2.29 18.12
C GLN A 208 -6.96 -2.69 17.71
N ASP A 209 -7.93 -2.60 18.63
CA ASP A 209 -9.31 -3.07 18.40
C ASP A 209 -10.08 -2.11 17.48
N SER A 210 -9.76 -0.82 17.54
CA SER A 210 -10.30 0.20 16.62
C SER A 210 -9.42 0.45 15.39
N SER A 211 -8.28 -0.23 15.28
CA SER A 211 -7.33 -0.06 14.17
C SER A 211 -7.64 -0.99 13.00
N LEU A 212 -7.42 -0.48 11.79
CA LEU A 212 -7.68 -1.20 10.55
C LEU A 212 -6.51 -1.09 9.57
N LEU A 213 -6.44 -2.05 8.67
CA LEU A 213 -5.66 -1.94 7.43
C LEU A 213 -6.62 -1.68 6.27
N ILE A 214 -6.18 -0.84 5.32
CA ILE A 214 -6.87 -0.60 4.05
C ILE A 214 -5.97 -1.02 2.89
N ALA A 215 -6.57 -1.65 1.88
CA ALA A 215 -5.93 -2.02 0.62
C ALA A 215 -6.07 -0.88 -0.39
N LEU A 216 -4.94 -0.28 -0.77
CA LEU A 216 -4.87 0.78 -1.77
C LEU A 216 -4.60 0.20 -3.16
N ASP A 217 -5.07 0.92 -4.17
CA ASP A 217 -4.82 0.56 -5.56
C ASP A 217 -3.36 0.86 -5.93
N ASP A 218 -2.75 -0.09 -6.62
CA ASP A 218 -1.41 0.03 -7.20
C ASP A 218 -1.38 -0.70 -8.56
N PRO A 219 -2.07 -0.13 -9.57
CA PRO A 219 -2.19 -0.78 -10.87
C PRO A 219 -0.85 -0.90 -11.60
N LEU A 220 0.12 -0.02 -11.30
CA LEU A 220 1.43 -0.02 -11.94
C LEU A 220 2.26 -1.22 -11.50
N ALA A 221 2.33 -1.54 -10.21
CA ALA A 221 3.07 -2.71 -9.77
C ALA A 221 2.41 -4.01 -10.27
N VAL A 222 1.07 -4.10 -10.24
CA VAL A 222 0.36 -5.26 -10.80
C VAL A 222 0.67 -5.44 -12.28
N PHE A 223 0.68 -4.36 -13.05
CA PHE A 223 1.03 -4.40 -14.48
C PHE A 223 2.49 -4.84 -14.70
N ASN A 224 3.42 -4.32 -13.92
CA ASN A 224 4.82 -4.70 -14.00
C ASN A 224 5.05 -6.18 -13.63
N ASP A 225 4.35 -6.69 -12.61
CA ASP A 225 4.40 -8.12 -12.23
C ASP A 225 3.90 -9.03 -13.37
N LEU A 226 2.81 -8.65 -14.04
CA LEU A 226 2.30 -9.38 -15.21
C LEU A 226 3.32 -9.36 -16.37
N GLY A 227 3.96 -8.21 -16.61
CA GLY A 227 4.97 -8.04 -17.64
C GLY A 227 6.23 -8.88 -17.39
N MET A 228 6.74 -8.86 -16.15
CA MET A 228 7.89 -9.68 -15.75
C MET A 228 7.62 -11.17 -15.91
N GLN A 229 6.42 -11.63 -15.54
CA GLN A 229 6.04 -13.02 -15.71
C GLN A 229 5.97 -13.41 -17.20
N LEU A 230 5.39 -12.55 -18.05
CA LEU A 230 5.34 -12.80 -19.49
C LEU A 230 6.75 -12.91 -20.10
N ALA A 231 7.67 -12.05 -19.67
CA ALA A 231 9.06 -12.11 -20.12
C ALA A 231 9.75 -13.41 -19.67
N ALA A 232 9.55 -13.85 -18.42
CA ALA A 232 10.07 -15.11 -17.91
C ALA A 232 9.48 -16.32 -18.68
N ASP A 233 8.19 -16.29 -18.99
CA ASP A 233 7.54 -17.32 -19.81
C ASP A 233 8.18 -17.40 -21.19
N GLN A 234 8.43 -16.26 -21.85
CA GLN A 234 9.06 -16.21 -23.16
C GLN A 234 10.50 -16.70 -23.15
N ALA A 235 11.26 -16.43 -22.08
CA ALA A 235 12.64 -16.90 -21.93
C ALA A 235 12.76 -18.41 -21.65
N ALA A 236 11.68 -19.04 -21.19
CA ALA A 236 11.64 -20.48 -20.92
C ALA A 236 11.34 -21.34 -22.16
N PHE A 237 10.99 -20.73 -23.30
CA PHE A 237 10.76 -21.39 -24.60
C PHE A 237 11.95 -21.22 -25.54
#